data_AF-A0A246TZ81-F1
#
_entry.id   AF-A0A246TZ81-F1
#
_cell.length_a   1.000
_cell.length_b   1.000
_cell.length_c   1.000
_cell.angle_alpha   90.00
_cell.angle_beta   90.00
_cell.angle_gamma   90.00
#
_symmetry.space_group_name_H-M   'P 1'
#
loop_
_entity.id
_entity.type
_entity.pdbx_description
1 polymer ?
#
loop_
_entity_poly.entity_id
_entity_poly.type
_entity_poly.pdbx_seq_one_letter_code
_entity_poly.pdbx_strand_id
1 'polypeptide(L)' 'MADGKTSETCRESLSEPFGALIEKAISLGWPEHEVALALTELAEAYVVKVSARIIIEGSLQSQRVSERLKN' A
#
# COMPACT_ATOMS: atom_id res chain seq x y z
N MET A 1 12.05 7.04 -16.77
CA MET A 1 10.81 6.42 -17.31
C MET A 1 10.76 4.92 -16.97
N ALA A 2 10.78 4.56 -15.69
CA ALA A 2 10.77 3.16 -15.23
C ALA A 2 9.62 2.85 -14.24
N ASP A 3 8.83 3.86 -13.87
CA ASP A 3 7.82 3.80 -12.82
C ASP A 3 6.46 3.23 -13.31
N GLY A 4 6.12 3.48 -14.59
CA GLY A 4 4.87 2.95 -15.18
C GLY A 4 4.88 1.43 -15.38
N LYS A 5 6.05 0.85 -15.70
CA LYS A 5 6.16 -0.58 -16.03
C LYS A 5 6.14 -1.48 -14.79
N THR A 6 6.56 -0.96 -13.64
CA THR A 6 6.58 -1.66 -12.34
C THR A 6 5.23 -1.57 -11.62
N SER A 7 4.51 -0.47 -11.78
CA SER A 7 3.16 -0.31 -11.23
C SER A 7 2.13 -1.19 -11.96
N GLU A 8 2.22 -1.33 -13.29
CA GLU A 8 1.38 -2.28 -14.06
C GLU A 8 1.61 -3.73 -13.63
N THR A 9 2.86 -4.17 -13.46
CA THR A 9 3.17 -5.54 -13.00
C THR A 9 2.72 -5.80 -11.56
N CYS A 10 2.79 -4.81 -10.68
CA CYS A 10 2.27 -4.93 -9.32
C CYS A 10 0.74 -5.09 -9.32
N ARG A 11 0.03 -4.27 -10.09
CA ARG A 11 -1.43 -4.35 -10.21
C ARG A 11 -1.88 -5.68 -10.80
N GLU A 12 -1.21 -6.15 -11.85
CA GLU A 12 -1.50 -7.43 -12.49
C GLU A 12 -1.29 -8.60 -11.53
N SER A 13 -0.16 -8.64 -10.81
CA SER A 13 0.14 -9.71 -9.85
C SER A 13 -0.78 -9.75 -8.62
N LEU A 14 -1.38 -8.62 -8.24
CA LEU A 14 -2.34 -8.54 -7.14
C LEU A 14 -3.78 -8.78 -7.60
N SER A 15 -4.10 -8.56 -8.88
CA SER A 15 -5.48 -8.65 -9.38
C SER A 15 -6.13 -10.02 -9.13
N GLU A 16 -5.43 -11.10 -9.44
CA GLU A 16 -5.93 -12.48 -9.28
C GLU A 16 -6.13 -12.86 -7.80
N PRO A 17 -5.14 -12.68 -6.90
CA PRO A 17 -5.33 -12.94 -5.47
C PRO A 17 -6.47 -12.15 -4.82
N PHE A 18 -6.61 -10.86 -5.18
CA PHE A 18 -7.70 -10.03 -4.66
C PHE A 18 -9.06 -10.46 -5.22
N GLY A 19 -9.12 -10.85 -6.50
CA GLY A 19 -10.32 -11.44 -7.09
C GLY A 19 -10.78 -12.70 -6.34
N ALA A 20 -9.86 -13.63 -6.10
CA ALA A 20 -10.14 -14.85 -5.34
C ALA A 20 -10.59 -14.57 -3.89
N LEU A 21 -10.03 -13.54 -3.25
CA LEU A 21 -10.44 -13.11 -1.92
C LEU A 21 -11.88 -12.56 -1.92
N ILE A 22 -12.23 -11.73 -2.90
CA ILE A 22 -13.58 -11.16 -3.07
C ILE A 22 -14.59 -12.28 -3.30
N GLU A 23 -14.33 -13.16 -4.26
CA GLU A 23 -15.21 -14.29 -4.57
C GLU A 23 -15.44 -15.16 -3.34
N LYS A 24 -14.37 -15.42 -2.58
CA LYS A 24 -14.49 -16.21 -1.35
C LYS A 24 -15.30 -15.50 -0.27
N ALA A 25 -15.10 -14.20 -0.07
CA ALA A 25 -15.88 -13.44 0.91
C ALA A 25 -17.39 -13.44 0.56
N ILE A 26 -17.72 -13.21 -0.71
CA ILE A 26 -19.09 -13.29 -1.21
C ILE A 26 -19.67 -14.69 -1.03
N SER A 27 -18.88 -15.75 -1.33
CA SER A 27 -19.31 -17.14 -1.15
C SER A 27 -19.60 -17.51 0.32
N LEU A 28 -18.98 -16.79 1.27
CA LEU A 28 -19.20 -16.92 2.70
C LEU A 28 -20.37 -16.06 3.21
N GLY A 29 -21.11 -15.40 2.30
CA GLY A 29 -22.30 -14.63 2.60
C GLY A 29 -22.05 -13.17 2.94
N TRP A 30 -20.83 -12.65 2.71
CA TRP A 30 -20.58 -11.23 2.88
C TRP A 30 -21.28 -10.44 1.77
N PRO A 31 -22.05 -9.39 2.10
CA PRO A 31 -22.58 -8.47 1.11
C PRO A 31 -21.43 -7.79 0.33
N GLU A 32 -21.60 -7.61 -0.97
CA GLU A 32 -20.58 -6.97 -1.83
C GLU A 32 -20.12 -5.60 -1.30
N HIS A 33 -21.03 -4.81 -0.75
CA HIS A 33 -20.72 -3.51 -0.18
C HIS A 33 -19.84 -3.59 1.08
N GLU A 34 -20.01 -4.63 1.91
CA GLU A 34 -19.15 -4.85 3.09
C GLU A 34 -17.76 -5.31 2.68
N VAL A 35 -17.66 -6.16 1.65
CA VAL A 35 -16.36 -6.57 1.07
C VAL A 35 -15.64 -5.35 0.50
N ALA A 36 -16.33 -4.50 -0.26
CA ALA A 36 -15.78 -3.27 -0.81
C ALA A 36 -15.29 -2.31 0.28
N LEU A 37 -16.08 -2.14 1.36
CA LEU A 37 -15.71 -1.32 2.50
C LEU A 37 -14.43 -1.85 3.18
N ALA A 38 -14.39 -3.15 3.51
CA ALA A 38 -13.24 -3.76 4.18
C ALA A 38 -11.95 -3.67 3.33
N LEU A 39 -12.04 -3.85 2.01
CA LEU A 39 -10.91 -3.69 1.10
C LEU A 39 -10.43 -2.24 1.03
N THR A 40 -11.35 -1.28 1.10
CA THR A 40 -11.03 0.16 1.13
C THR A 40 -10.30 0.53 2.42
N GLU A 41 -10.79 0.07 3.56
CA GLU A 41 -10.15 0.28 4.88
C GLU A 41 -8.75 -0.35 4.92
N LEU A 42 -8.58 -1.54 4.35
CA LEU A 42 -7.28 -2.20 4.24
C LEU A 42 -6.29 -1.38 3.41
N ALA A 43 -6.74 -0.86 2.26
CA ALA A 43 -5.91 -0.03 1.39
C ALA A 43 -5.50 1.27 2.08
N GLU A 44 -6.43 1.93 2.77
CA GLU A 44 -6.16 3.14 3.55
C GLU A 44 -5.11 2.88 4.65
N ALA A 45 -5.30 1.84 5.45
CA ALA A 45 -4.36 1.48 6.51
C ALA A 45 -2.96 1.19 5.96
N TYR A 46 -2.86 0.53 4.80
CA TYR A 46 -1.59 0.25 4.15
C TYR A 46 -0.89 1.53 3.66
N VAL A 47 -1.64 2.43 3.00
CA VAL A 47 -1.11 3.71 2.53
C VAL A 47 -0.57 4.52 3.71
N VAL A 48 -1.34 4.66 4.78
CA VAL A 48 -0.91 5.37 6.00
C VAL A 48 0.39 4.78 6.55
N LYS A 49 0.47 3.46 6.66
CA LYS A 49 1.66 2.76 7.17
C LYS A 49 2.90 3.00 6.30
N VAL A 50 2.77 2.84 4.98
CA VAL A 50 3.90 3.01 4.05
C VAL A 50 4.34 4.47 3.99
N SER A 51 3.41 5.41 3.88
CA SER A 51 3.70 6.85 3.85
C SER A 51 4.38 7.31 5.14
N ALA A 52 3.88 6.88 6.31
CA ALA A 52 4.50 7.21 7.59
C ALA A 52 5.96 6.72 7.66
N ARG A 53 6.22 5.49 7.20
CA ARG A 53 7.58 4.93 7.16
C ARG A 53 8.50 5.76 6.26
N ILE A 54 8.06 6.10 5.05
CA ILE A 54 8.84 6.92 4.11
C ILE A 54 9.18 8.29 4.71
N ILE A 55 8.20 8.94 5.35
CA ILE A 55 8.40 10.25 6.00
C ILE A 55 9.45 10.16 7.11
N ILE A 56 9.34 9.16 7.99
CA ILE A 56 10.27 8.97 9.10
C ILE A 56 11.68 8.68 8.59
N GLU A 57 11.83 7.76 7.63
CA GLU A 57 13.12 7.41 7.05
C GLU A 57 13.76 8.63 6.35
N GLY A 58 12.98 9.39 5.57
CA GLY A 58 13.43 10.62 4.93
C GLY A 58 13.85 11.71 5.93
N SER A 59 13.11 11.85 7.04
CA SER A 59 13.45 12.79 8.10
C SER A 59 14.78 12.44 8.78
N LEU A 60 14.97 11.17 9.14
CA LEU A 60 16.22 10.67 9.73
C LEU A 60 17.41 10.86 8.80
N GLN A 61 17.24 10.61 7.50
CA GLN A 61 18.30 10.85 6.52
C GLN A 61 18.66 12.34 6.45
N SER A 62 17.67 13.23 6.43
CA SER A 62 17.88 14.68 6.42
C SER A 62 18.63 15.16 7.66
N GLN A 63 18.24 14.69 8.85
CA GLN A 63 18.93 15.00 10.12
C GLN A 63 20.40 14.57 10.09
N ARG A 64 20.68 13.33 9.67
CA ARG A 64 22.05 12.82 9.56
C ARG A 64 22.91 13.57 8.55
N VAL A 65 22.31 14.09 7.48
CA VAL A 65 23.03 14.94 6.52
C VAL A 65 23.32 16.30 7.14
N SER A 66 22.35 16.92 7.82
CA SER A 66 22.53 18.20 8.50
C SER A 66 23.61 18.14 9.59
N GLU A 67 23.64 17.07 10.40
CA GLU A 67 24.67 16.89 11.44
C GLU A 67 26.07 16.73 10.85
N ARG A 68 26.21 16.02 9.71
CA ARG A 68 27.50 15.87 9.02
C ARG A 68 28.01 17.16 8.40
N LEU A 69 27.12 18.07 8.00
CA LEU A 69 27.50 19.38 7.45
C LEU A 69 27.91 20.40 8.52
N LYS A 70 27.61 20.13 9.80
CA LYS A 70 27.98 21.00 10.93
C LYS A 70 29.34 20.65 11.56
N ASN A 71 29.91 19.50 11.21
CA ASN A 71 31.22 19.02 11.67
C ASN A 71 32.28 19.18 10.57
#